data_AF-X1BLH5-F1
#
_entry.id   AF-X1BLH5-F1
#
_cell.length_a   1.000
_cell.length_b   1.000
_cell.length_c   1.000
_cell.angle_alpha   90.00
_cell.angle_beta   90.00
_cell.angle_gamma   90.00
#
_symmetry.space_group_name_H-M   'P 1'
#
loop_
_entity.id
_entity.type
_entity.pdbx_description
1 polymer ?
#
loop_
_entity_poly.entity_id
_entity_poly.type
_entity_poly.pdbx_seq_one_letter_code
_entity_poly.pdbx_strand_id
1 'polypeptide(L)'
;DNGDLSNIKTIEKEVKKFRDRLCKDKKYLENKDYQKMVEQIDKYWTKLFADSIIVKTKAGRIVIQPQRTNNILEQFFRKLMRSFRKRNGFNAMEKIIKTMLPDTPLVMNLKNKDYMHILLDGKETLEERFAEIDAKQVREALEKSRSEMSMISPKIKKIIRMPELPKSIVTLLDRKASGY
;
A
#
# COMPACT_ATOMS: atom_id res chain seq x y z
N ASP A 1 -16.93 -8.66 -11.59
CA ASP A 1 -16.65 -9.57 -12.70
C ASP A 1 -15.91 -10.77 -12.12
N ASN A 2 -16.64 -11.87 -11.90
CA ASN A 2 -16.13 -13.04 -11.18
C ASN A 2 -15.49 -13.98 -12.21
N GLY A 3 -14.17 -13.90 -12.34
CA GLY A 3 -13.41 -14.58 -13.39
C GLY A 3 -13.50 -16.10 -13.32
N ASP A 4 -14.37 -16.65 -14.15
CA ASP A 4 -14.46 -18.09 -14.40
C ASP A 4 -13.20 -18.61 -15.11
N LEU A 5 -12.80 -19.84 -14.79
CA LEU A 5 -11.63 -20.55 -15.34
C LEU A 5 -11.72 -20.73 -16.85
N SER A 6 -12.94 -20.87 -17.38
CA SER A 6 -13.23 -20.95 -18.82
C SER A 6 -12.76 -19.69 -19.58
N ASN A 7 -12.68 -18.56 -18.88
CA ASN A 7 -12.39 -17.27 -19.48
C ASN A 7 -10.88 -17.04 -19.66
N ILE A 8 -10.01 -17.55 -18.77
CA ILE A 8 -8.59 -17.20 -18.82
C ILE A 8 -7.84 -17.80 -20.02
N LYS A 9 -8.09 -19.08 -20.33
CA LYS A 9 -7.53 -19.75 -21.52
C LYS A 9 -8.06 -19.15 -22.81
N THR A 10 -9.29 -18.65 -22.78
CA THR A 10 -9.90 -17.94 -23.91
C THR A 10 -9.22 -16.59 -24.12
N ILE A 11 -8.99 -15.82 -23.05
CA ILE A 11 -8.26 -14.55 -23.10
C ILE A 11 -6.82 -14.76 -23.58
N GLU A 12 -6.12 -15.79 -23.11
CA GLU A 12 -4.76 -16.11 -23.57
C GLU A 12 -4.72 -16.31 -25.09
N LYS A 13 -5.67 -17.08 -25.63
CA LYS A 13 -5.79 -17.31 -27.08
C LYS A 13 -6.04 -16.02 -27.85
N GLU A 14 -6.93 -15.16 -27.36
CA GLU A 14 -7.24 -13.89 -28.02
C GLU A 14 -6.07 -12.91 -27.95
N VAL A 15 -5.36 -12.84 -26.83
CA VAL A 15 -4.14 -12.01 -26.70
C VAL A 15 -3.03 -12.53 -27.61
N LYS A 16 -2.93 -13.85 -27.80
CA LYS A 16 -1.99 -14.45 -28.75
C LYS A 16 -2.31 -14.04 -30.18
N LYS A 17 -3.57 -14.12 -30.60
CA LYS A 17 -4.02 -13.64 -31.92
C LYS A 17 -3.72 -12.15 -32.11
N PHE A 18 -3.99 -11.34 -31.09
CA PHE A 18 -3.70 -9.90 -31.11
C PHE A 18 -2.20 -9.63 -31.31
N ARG A 19 -1.34 -10.27 -30.51
CA ARG A 19 0.12 -10.19 -30.61
C ARG A 19 0.59 -10.57 -32.01
N ASP A 20 0.16 -11.73 -32.51
CA ASP A 20 0.59 -12.24 -33.81
C ASP A 20 0.12 -11.35 -34.97
N ARG A 21 -1.08 -10.75 -34.86
CA ARG A 21 -1.56 -9.74 -35.81
C ARG A 21 -0.70 -8.48 -35.76
N LEU A 22 -0.34 -8.02 -34.57
CA LEU A 22 0.45 -6.81 -34.37
C LEU A 22 1.86 -6.96 -34.92
N CYS A 23 2.52 -8.11 -34.69
CA CYS A 23 3.85 -8.40 -35.23
C CYS A 23 3.88 -8.51 -36.76
N LYS A 24 2.75 -8.80 -37.41
CA LYS A 24 2.63 -8.87 -38.88
C LYS A 24 2.33 -7.51 -39.53
N ASP A 25 1.97 -6.51 -38.74
CA ASP A 25 1.66 -5.17 -39.24
C ASP A 25 2.96 -4.40 -39.56
N LYS A 26 2.99 -3.66 -40.67
CA LYS A 26 4.14 -2.82 -41.05
C LYS A 26 4.45 -1.77 -39.97
N LYS A 27 3.42 -1.30 -39.27
CA LYS A 27 3.55 -0.34 -38.15
C LYS A 27 4.38 -0.88 -36.99
N TYR A 28 4.51 -2.19 -36.83
CA TYR A 28 5.34 -2.78 -35.78
C TYR A 28 6.84 -2.57 -36.05
N LEU A 29 7.27 -2.67 -37.31
CA LEU A 29 8.65 -2.40 -37.71
C LEU A 29 8.99 -0.90 -37.62
N GLU A 30 8.00 -0.05 -37.92
CA GLU A 30 8.17 1.41 -37.93
C GLU A 30 8.07 2.05 -36.53
N ASN A 31 7.38 1.42 -35.58
CA ASN A 31 7.09 2.01 -34.27
C ASN A 31 7.75 1.26 -33.11
N LYS A 32 8.75 1.89 -32.48
CA LYS A 32 9.45 1.39 -31.29
C LYS A 32 8.54 1.18 -30.08
N ASP A 33 7.45 1.93 -29.94
CA ASP A 33 6.53 1.76 -28.81
C ASP A 33 5.73 0.47 -28.93
N TYR A 34 5.37 0.05 -30.15
CA TYR A 34 4.73 -1.25 -30.39
C TYR A 34 5.67 -2.42 -30.14
N GLN A 35 6.96 -2.28 -30.50
CA GLN A 35 7.99 -3.27 -30.16
C GLN A 35 8.12 -3.44 -28.65
N LYS A 36 8.26 -2.34 -27.91
CA LYS A 36 8.31 -2.37 -26.44
C LYS A 36 7.07 -2.97 -25.81
N MET A 37 5.89 -2.68 -26.35
CA MET A 37 4.64 -3.27 -25.85
C MET A 37 4.65 -4.80 -26.00
N VAL A 38 5.04 -5.31 -27.16
CA VAL A 38 5.14 -6.77 -27.39
C VAL A 38 6.19 -7.40 -26.49
N GLU A 39 7.36 -6.77 -26.34
CA GLU A 39 8.40 -7.24 -25.42
C GLU A 39 7.89 -7.38 -23.97
N GLN A 40 7.06 -6.43 -23.50
CA GLN A 40 6.46 -6.52 -22.16
C GLN A 40 5.43 -7.66 -22.07
N ILE A 41 4.60 -7.84 -23.10
CA ILE A 41 3.63 -8.94 -23.18
C ILE A 41 4.37 -10.29 -23.11
N ASP A 42 5.45 -10.44 -23.88
CA ASP A 42 6.25 -11.66 -23.91
C ASP A 42 6.96 -11.91 -22.59
N LYS A 43 7.59 -10.87 -22.01
CA LYS A 43 8.28 -10.94 -20.73
C LYS A 43 7.38 -11.43 -19.59
N TYR A 44 6.11 -11.05 -19.60
CA TYR A 44 5.16 -11.37 -18.54
C TYR A 44 4.09 -12.38 -18.94
N TRP A 45 4.22 -13.04 -20.09
CA TRP A 45 3.20 -13.95 -20.63
C TRP A 45 2.69 -14.96 -19.60
N THR A 46 3.62 -15.67 -18.96
CA THR A 46 3.33 -16.70 -17.95
C THR A 46 2.63 -16.15 -16.70
N LYS A 47 2.85 -14.87 -16.37
CA LYS A 47 2.24 -14.21 -15.22
C LYS A 47 0.86 -13.63 -15.55
N LEU A 48 0.63 -13.22 -16.80
CA LEU A 48 -0.64 -12.66 -17.26
C LEU A 48 -1.76 -13.71 -17.26
N PHE A 49 -1.42 -14.97 -17.53
CA PHE A 49 -2.37 -16.08 -17.68
C PHE A 49 -2.17 -17.19 -16.65
N ALA A 50 -1.63 -16.87 -15.48
CA ALA A 50 -1.42 -17.83 -14.41
C ALA A 50 -2.74 -18.52 -13.99
N ASP A 51 -2.67 -19.84 -13.81
CA ASP A 51 -3.81 -20.65 -13.37
C ASP A 51 -4.29 -20.24 -11.97
N SER A 52 -5.56 -20.54 -11.68
CA SER A 52 -6.12 -20.30 -10.35
C SER A 52 -5.52 -21.24 -9.31
N ILE A 53 -5.43 -20.74 -8.08
CA ILE A 53 -4.89 -21.47 -6.95
C ILE A 53 -6.04 -22.14 -6.20
N ILE A 54 -6.00 -23.47 -6.10
CA ILE A 54 -6.99 -24.23 -5.35
C ILE A 54 -6.53 -24.31 -3.89
N VAL A 55 -7.31 -23.72 -2.98
CA VAL A 55 -7.03 -23.72 -1.54
C VAL A 55 -8.08 -24.54 -0.82
N LYS A 56 -7.64 -25.46 0.05
CA LYS A 56 -8.53 -26.21 0.95
C LYS A 56 -8.73 -25.40 2.22
N THR A 57 -9.97 -25.03 2.53
CA THR A 57 -10.34 -24.36 3.78
C THR A 57 -11.32 -25.21 4.58
N LYS A 58 -11.56 -24.86 5.84
CA LYS A 58 -12.56 -25.53 6.70
C LYS A 58 -13.99 -25.48 6.12
N ALA A 59 -14.28 -24.48 5.28
CA ALA A 59 -15.58 -24.31 4.61
C ALA A 59 -15.65 -25.00 3.23
N GLY A 60 -14.57 -25.67 2.78
CA GLY A 60 -14.52 -26.36 1.50
C GLY A 60 -13.34 -25.94 0.61
N ARG A 61 -13.34 -26.45 -0.63
CA ARG A 61 -12.36 -26.07 -1.66
C ARG A 61 -12.73 -24.71 -2.24
N ILE A 62 -11.83 -23.74 -2.10
CA ILE A 62 -11.98 -22.39 -2.66
C ILE A 62 -10.98 -22.25 -3.81
N VAL A 63 -11.44 -21.71 -4.93
CA VAL A 63 -10.60 -21.38 -6.09
C VAL A 63 -10.27 -19.89 -6.02
N ILE A 64 -8.99 -19.58 -5.82
CA ILE A 64 -8.49 -18.20 -5.76
C ILE A 64 -7.89 -17.86 -7.11
N GLN A 65 -8.49 -16.92 -7.83
CA GLN A 65 -7.87 -16.36 -9.02
C GLN A 65 -7.02 -15.14 -8.63
N PRO A 66 -5.70 -15.15 -8.90
CA PRO A 66 -4.87 -13.97 -8.70
C PRO A 66 -5.41 -12.78 -9.50
N GLN A 67 -5.45 -11.61 -8.89
CA GLN A 67 -5.80 -10.38 -9.59
C GLN A 67 -4.70 -10.06 -10.62
N ARG A 68 -5.09 -9.97 -11.89
CA ARG A 68 -4.15 -9.79 -13.03
C ARG A 68 -3.66 -8.35 -13.15
N THR A 69 -4.41 -7.41 -12.59
CA THR A 69 -4.02 -6.00 -12.53
C THR A 69 -4.08 -5.51 -11.10
N ASN A 70 -3.24 -4.53 -10.80
CA ASN A 70 -3.26 -3.86 -9.52
C ASN A 70 -4.44 -2.89 -9.38
N ASN A 71 -5.48 -3.01 -10.21
CA ASN A 71 -6.56 -2.03 -10.35
C ASN A 71 -7.27 -1.76 -9.02
N ILE A 72 -7.50 -2.77 -8.19
CA ILE A 72 -8.13 -2.59 -6.86
C ILE A 72 -7.27 -1.68 -5.98
N LEU A 73 -5.98 -2.00 -5.86
CA LEU A 73 -4.99 -1.25 -5.09
C LEU A 73 -4.75 0.14 -5.69
N GLU A 74 -4.65 0.27 -7.01
CA GLU A 74 -4.51 1.55 -7.70
C GLU A 74 -5.74 2.44 -7.49
N GLN A 75 -6.94 1.90 -7.60
CA GLN A 75 -8.16 2.66 -7.32
C GLN A 75 -8.24 3.06 -5.85
N PHE A 76 -7.86 2.16 -4.94
CA PHE A 76 -7.78 2.42 -3.51
C PHE A 76 -6.82 3.58 -3.25
N PHE A 77 -5.56 3.46 -3.67
CA PHE A 77 -4.56 4.51 -3.50
C PHE A 77 -4.98 5.79 -4.21
N ARG A 78 -5.54 5.73 -5.42
CA ARG A 78 -6.02 6.93 -6.12
C ARG A 78 -7.10 7.66 -5.32
N LYS A 79 -8.06 6.94 -4.73
CA LYS A 79 -9.10 7.52 -3.86
C LYS A 79 -8.49 8.11 -2.59
N LEU A 80 -7.61 7.36 -1.91
CA LEU A 80 -6.86 7.83 -0.74
C LEU A 80 -6.12 9.14 -1.06
N MET A 81 -5.28 9.14 -2.10
CA MET A 81 -4.50 10.29 -2.57
C MET A 81 -5.38 11.50 -2.92
N ARG A 82 -6.56 11.28 -3.51
CA ARG A 82 -7.50 12.36 -3.84
C ARG A 82 -8.13 12.96 -2.59
N SER A 83 -8.59 12.13 -1.65
CA SER A 83 -9.19 12.60 -0.39
C SER A 83 -8.22 13.43 0.45
N PHE A 84 -6.96 12.99 0.56
CA PHE A 84 -5.95 13.75 1.31
C PHE A 84 -5.58 15.08 0.64
N ARG A 85 -5.45 15.11 -0.70
CA ARG A 85 -5.21 16.37 -1.43
C ARG A 85 -6.33 17.38 -1.19
N LYS A 86 -7.60 16.93 -1.21
CA LYS A 86 -8.75 17.80 -0.92
C LYS A 86 -8.71 18.38 0.49
N ARG A 87 -8.22 17.61 1.48
CA ARG A 87 -8.13 18.05 2.87
C ARG A 87 -6.95 18.98 3.15
N ASN A 88 -5.78 18.68 2.58
CA ASN A 88 -4.52 19.32 2.98
C ASN A 88 -4.04 20.40 1.99
N GLY A 89 -4.53 20.44 0.75
CA GLY A 89 -4.21 21.49 -0.22
C GLY A 89 -2.81 21.45 -0.85
N PHE A 90 -1.93 20.49 -0.50
CA PHE A 90 -0.58 20.39 -1.07
C PHE A 90 -0.26 19.01 -1.67
N ASN A 91 0.68 18.99 -2.63
CA ASN A 91 0.98 17.83 -3.49
C ASN A 91 2.00 16.83 -2.91
N ALA A 92 2.61 17.11 -1.76
CA ALA A 92 3.64 16.25 -1.13
C ALA A 92 3.05 15.02 -0.41
N MET A 93 2.24 14.26 -1.14
CA MET A 93 1.41 13.18 -0.63
C MET A 93 2.22 11.89 -0.35
N GLU A 94 3.31 11.67 -1.09
CA GLU A 94 4.22 10.54 -0.84
C GLU A 94 4.87 10.61 0.54
N LYS A 95 5.28 11.82 0.98
CA LYS A 95 5.84 12.03 2.32
C LYS A 95 4.80 11.72 3.39
N ILE A 96 3.56 12.18 3.21
CA ILE A 96 2.47 11.92 4.17
C ILE A 96 2.22 10.42 4.32
N ILE A 97 2.11 9.67 3.22
CA ILE A 97 1.88 8.22 3.30
C ILE A 97 3.03 7.53 4.04
N LYS A 98 4.28 7.93 3.80
CA LYS A 98 5.45 7.35 4.47
C LYS A 98 5.54 7.70 5.96
N THR A 99 4.98 8.83 6.38
CA THR A 99 5.01 9.30 7.79
C THR A 99 3.71 9.03 8.55
N MET A 100 2.66 8.60 7.87
CA MET A 100 1.37 8.29 8.46
C MET A 100 1.45 7.00 9.27
N LEU A 101 0.69 6.91 10.37
CA LEU A 101 0.61 5.65 11.12
C LEU A 101 0.16 4.53 10.17
N PRO A 102 0.82 3.35 10.22
CA PRO A 102 0.51 2.22 9.34
C PRO A 102 -0.97 1.83 9.31
N ASP A 103 -1.67 2.08 10.41
CA ASP A 103 -3.07 1.72 10.59
C ASP A 103 -4.06 2.74 10.01
N THR A 104 -3.61 3.96 9.69
CA THR A 104 -4.51 5.01 9.19
C THR A 104 -5.12 4.69 7.81
N PRO A 105 -4.38 4.09 6.86
CA PRO A 105 -4.99 3.56 5.64
C PRO A 105 -6.02 2.46 5.91
N LEU A 106 -5.91 1.68 7.00
CA LEU A 106 -6.87 0.62 7.34
C LEU A 106 -8.24 1.19 7.72
N VAL A 107 -8.31 2.44 8.19
CA VAL A 107 -9.59 3.13 8.45
C VAL A 107 -10.45 3.20 7.19
N MET A 108 -9.85 3.21 5.99
CA MET A 108 -10.62 3.13 4.75
C MET A 108 -11.37 1.80 4.58
N ASN A 109 -10.91 0.73 5.22
CA ASN A 109 -11.58 -0.57 5.21
C ASN A 109 -12.91 -0.55 5.98
N LEU A 110 -13.16 0.45 6.83
CA LEU A 110 -14.47 0.64 7.47
C LEU A 110 -15.60 0.87 6.45
N LYS A 111 -15.28 1.22 5.20
CA LYS A 111 -16.28 1.32 4.12
C LYS A 111 -16.61 -0.03 3.48
N ASN A 112 -15.84 -1.07 3.75
CA ASN A 112 -16.10 -2.42 3.27
C ASN A 112 -17.07 -3.11 4.25
N LYS A 113 -18.21 -3.58 3.73
CA LYS A 113 -19.27 -4.21 4.53
C LYS A 113 -18.82 -5.52 5.17
N ASP A 114 -18.06 -6.34 4.45
CA ASP A 114 -17.55 -7.62 4.96
C ASP A 114 -16.53 -7.38 6.07
N TYR A 115 -15.66 -6.38 5.88
CA TYR A 115 -14.71 -5.96 6.91
C TYR A 115 -15.44 -5.45 8.16
N MET A 116 -16.48 -4.63 7.98
CA MET A 116 -17.29 -4.12 9.09
C MET A 116 -18.00 -5.26 9.83
N HIS A 117 -18.57 -6.22 9.11
CA HIS A 117 -19.22 -7.39 9.71
C HIS A 117 -18.23 -8.20 10.57
N ILE A 118 -17.02 -8.45 10.07
CA ILE A 118 -15.96 -9.14 10.82
C ILE A 118 -15.54 -8.32 12.05
N LEU A 119 -15.40 -7.00 11.89
CA LEU A 119 -14.96 -6.11 12.96
C LEU A 119 -16.00 -6.00 14.09
N LEU A 120 -17.28 -5.94 13.73
CA LEU A 120 -18.40 -5.83 14.66
C LEU A 120 -18.63 -7.11 15.45
N ASP A 121 -18.31 -8.29 14.91
CA ASP A 121 -18.34 -9.57 15.65
C ASP A 121 -19.68 -9.81 16.37
N GLY A 122 -20.78 -9.54 15.67
CA GLY A 122 -22.15 -9.68 16.19
C GLY A 122 -22.71 -8.44 16.91
N LYS A 123 -21.98 -7.33 16.98
CA LYS A 123 -22.49 -6.02 17.46
C LYS A 123 -23.20 -5.25 16.35
N GLU A 124 -24.11 -4.35 16.73
CA GLU A 124 -24.84 -3.53 15.76
C GLU A 124 -24.00 -2.32 15.31
N THR A 125 -23.16 -1.79 16.20
CA THR A 125 -22.43 -0.55 15.97
C THR A 125 -20.97 -0.61 16.42
N LEU A 126 -20.14 0.28 15.85
CA LEU A 126 -18.73 0.40 16.26
C LEU A 126 -18.62 0.88 17.69
N GLU A 127 -19.54 1.73 18.13
CA GLU A 127 -19.64 2.28 19.47
C GLU A 127 -19.80 1.17 20.50
N GLU A 128 -20.71 0.22 20.25
CA GLU A 128 -20.87 -0.97 21.09
C GLU A 128 -19.61 -1.82 21.13
N ARG A 129 -18.97 -2.02 19.97
CA ARG A 129 -17.73 -2.81 19.89
C ARG A 129 -16.57 -2.12 20.62
N PHE A 130 -16.46 -0.80 20.53
CA PHE A 130 -15.43 -0.04 21.22
C PHE A 130 -15.68 0.05 22.73
N ALA A 131 -16.94 -0.01 23.18
CA ALA A 131 -17.28 -0.02 24.61
C ALA A 131 -16.77 -1.27 25.34
N GLU A 132 -16.53 -2.38 24.63
CA GLU A 132 -15.95 -3.60 25.20
C GLU A 132 -14.44 -3.49 25.44
N ILE A 133 -13.77 -2.52 24.81
CA ILE A 133 -12.32 -2.37 24.92
C ILE A 133 -11.99 -1.55 26.17
N ASP A 134 -11.09 -2.08 27.01
CA ASP A 134 -10.59 -1.35 28.17
C ASP A 134 -9.81 -0.09 27.72
N ALA A 135 -10.31 1.08 28.15
CA ALA A 135 -9.70 2.37 27.87
C ALA A 135 -8.24 2.46 28.34
N LYS A 136 -7.86 1.72 29.40
CA LYS A 136 -6.47 1.70 29.88
C LYS A 136 -5.54 1.03 28.88
N GLN A 137 -5.95 -0.10 28.31
CA GLN A 137 -5.19 -0.82 27.28
C GLN A 137 -4.98 0.04 26.02
N VAL A 138 -6.01 0.80 25.61
CA VAL A 138 -5.92 1.72 24.47
C VAL A 138 -4.88 2.81 24.71
N ARG A 139 -4.87 3.41 25.91
CA ARG A 139 -3.88 4.45 26.27
C ARG A 139 -2.46 3.91 26.27
N GLU A 140 -2.25 2.73 26.83
CA GLU A 140 -0.93 2.08 26.87
C GLU A 140 -0.42 1.74 25.45
N ALA A 141 -1.29 1.23 24.57
CA ALA A 141 -0.95 0.96 23.18
C ALA A 141 -0.61 2.23 22.38
N LEU A 142 -1.35 3.32 22.61
CA LEU A 142 -1.08 4.62 21.99
C LEU A 142 0.28 5.19 22.43
N GLU A 143 0.61 5.14 23.73
CA GLU A 143 1.91 5.58 24.23
C GLU A 143 3.06 4.73 23.66
N LYS A 144 2.87 3.40 23.57
CA LYS A 144 3.84 2.50 22.96
C LYS A 144 4.09 2.83 21.48
N SER A 145 3.04 2.98 20.68
CA SER A 145 3.16 3.32 19.26
C SER A 145 3.80 4.69 19.03
N ARG A 146 3.52 5.67 19.90
CA ARG A 146 4.18 6.98 19.86
C ARG A 146 5.67 6.87 20.17
N SER A 147 6.05 6.03 21.13
CA SER A 147 7.46 5.75 21.43
C SER A 147 8.20 5.09 20.25
N GLU A 148 7.55 4.15 19.56
CA GLU A 148 8.09 3.46 18.38
C GLU A 148 8.22 4.41 17.17
N MET A 149 7.23 5.27 16.96
CA MET A 149 7.25 6.30 15.90
C MET A 149 8.21 7.46 16.23
N SER A 150 8.53 7.65 17.52
CA SER A 150 9.51 8.64 18.00
C SER A 150 10.96 8.18 17.85
N MET A 151 11.22 7.02 17.23
CA MET A 151 12.57 6.56 16.90
C MET A 151 13.34 7.69 16.23
N ILE A 152 14.20 8.32 17.04
CA ILE A 152 15.06 9.43 16.71
C ILE A 152 15.62 9.22 15.31
N SER A 153 15.43 10.21 14.42
CA SER A 153 15.95 10.16 13.05
C SER A 153 17.38 9.62 13.05
N PRO A 154 17.78 8.72 12.14
CA PRO A 154 19.13 8.16 12.11
C PRO A 154 20.23 9.24 12.13
N LYS A 155 19.94 10.43 11.58
CA LYS A 155 20.82 11.61 11.65
C LYS A 155 20.99 12.13 13.07
N ILE A 156 19.91 12.25 13.83
CA ILE A 156 19.95 12.68 15.23
C ILE A 156 20.61 11.60 16.10
N LYS A 157 20.38 10.30 15.84
CA LYS A 157 21.13 9.22 16.51
C LYS A 157 22.64 9.29 16.26
N LYS A 158 23.06 9.65 15.04
CA LYS A 158 24.48 9.87 14.71
C LYS A 158 25.06 11.05 15.49
N ILE A 159 24.32 12.15 15.58
CA ILE A 159 24.72 13.34 16.34
C ILE A 159 24.86 12.99 17.83
N ILE A 160 23.87 12.33 18.44
CA ILE A 160 23.89 11.90 19.85
C ILE A 160 25.06 10.95 20.14
N ARG A 161 25.49 10.13 19.17
CA ARG A 161 26.64 9.22 19.31
C ARG A 161 28.01 9.89 19.19
N MET A 162 28.08 11.19 18.87
CA MET A 162 29.36 11.89 18.80
C MET A 162 29.89 12.14 20.23
N PRO A 163 31.08 11.61 20.61
CA PRO A 163 31.60 11.75 21.97
C PRO A 163 31.90 13.21 22.35
N GLU A 164 32.17 14.07 21.36
CA GLU A 164 32.45 15.50 21.55
C GLU A 164 31.18 16.37 21.57
N LEU A 165 30.00 15.78 21.35
CA LEU A 165 28.73 16.51 21.33
C LEU A 165 28.47 17.31 22.62
N PRO A 166 28.67 16.76 23.83
CA PRO A 166 28.40 17.50 25.07
C PRO A 166 29.24 18.78 25.16
N LYS A 167 30.53 18.69 24.80
CA LYS A 167 31.45 19.85 24.79
C LYS A 167 31.06 20.87 23.72
N SER A 168 30.58 20.39 22.57
CA SER A 168 30.10 21.24 21.47
C SER A 168 28.85 22.02 21.86
N ILE A 169 27.95 21.41 22.64
CA ILE A 169 26.73 22.07 23.13
C ILE A 169 27.08 23.11 24.21
N VAL A 170 27.94 22.76 25.17
CA VAL A 170 28.41 23.67 26.21
C VAL A 170 29.08 24.90 25.60
N THR A 171 30.02 24.72 24.69
CA THR A 171 30.70 25.85 24.02
C THR A 171 29.77 26.74 23.19
N LEU A 172 28.69 26.18 22.63
CA LEU A 172 27.69 26.93 21.85
C LEU A 172 26.73 27.71 22.77
N LEU A 173 26.39 27.14 23.93
CA LEU A 173 25.64 27.84 24.98
C LEU A 173 26.47 28.94 25.61
N ASP A 174 27.76 28.69 25.88
CA ASP A 174 28.69 29.68 26.42
C ASP A 174 28.90 30.83 25.44
N ARG A 175 29.07 30.56 24.13
CA ARG A 175 29.12 31.61 23.11
C ARG A 175 27.85 32.46 23.04
N LYS A 176 26.68 31.87 23.35
CA LYS A 176 25.41 32.60 23.39
C LYS A 176 25.24 33.39 24.68
N ALA A 177 25.79 32.90 25.79
CA ALA A 177 25.81 33.59 27.09
C ALA A 177 26.85 34.72 27.13
N SER A 178 27.97 34.58 26.42
CA SER A 178 29.01 35.59 26.22
C SER A 178 28.73 36.53 25.06
N GLY A 179 27.49 36.56 24.56
CA GLY A 179 26.99 37.56 23.61
C GLY A 179 26.57 38.85 24.31
N TYR A 180 27.48 39.41 25.11
CA TYR A 180 27.71 40.84 25.36
C TYR A 180 29.19 41.09 25.10
#